data_AF-A0A090RPD1-F1
#
_entry.id   AF-A0A090RPD1-F1
#
_cell.length_a   1.000
_cell.length_b   1.000
_cell.length_c   1.000
_cell.angle_alpha   90.00
_cell.angle_beta   90.00
_cell.angle_gamma   90.00
#
_symmetry.space_group_name_H-M   'P 1'
#
loop_
_entity.id
_entity.type
_entity.pdbx_description
1 polymer ?
#
loop_
_entity_poly.entity_id
_entity_poly.type
_entity_poly.pdbx_seq_one_letter_code
_entity_poly.pdbx_strand_id
1 'polypeptide(L)'
;MIPVLAGYIAFSIADRPGLAPGLIGGMLASSTGAGFLGGIVAGFLAGYSAKLIADKVSLPQSMEALKPILIIPFIASLFTGLVMIYIVGGPVSGIMAGLTDFLNNMGSANAVLLGVLLGAMMCFDLGGPVNKAAYTFGVGLLASQTYAPMAAIMAAGMVPALGMGLATFLAKDKFEAGEREAGKASFVLGMCFISEGAIPFAAKDPVRVIPSCMLGGALTGALSMLLVRN
;
A
#
# COMPACT_ATOMS: atom_id res chain seq x y z
N MET A 1 -5.53 -4.29 -11.69
CA MET A 1 -4.65 -3.29 -11.04
C MET A 1 -3.19 -3.72 -10.91
N ILE A 2 -2.88 -5.01 -10.69
CA ILE A 2 -1.49 -5.53 -10.59
C ILE A 2 -0.58 -5.12 -11.78
N PRO A 3 -1.01 -5.19 -13.05
CA PRO A 3 -0.18 -4.75 -14.18
C PRO A 3 0.23 -3.29 -14.06
N VAL A 4 -0.73 -2.41 -13.77
CA VAL A 4 -0.52 -0.97 -13.64
C VAL A 4 0.46 -0.67 -12.50
N LEU A 5 0.29 -1.31 -11.34
CA LEU A 5 1.24 -1.19 -10.22
C LEU A 5 2.67 -1.54 -10.65
N ALA A 6 2.85 -2.74 -11.23
CA ALA A 6 4.17 -3.21 -11.66
C ALA A 6 4.79 -2.28 -12.73
N GLY A 7 3.98 -1.80 -13.68
CA GLY A 7 4.36 -0.82 -14.68
C GLY A 7 4.88 0.49 -14.08
N TYR A 8 4.18 1.04 -13.09
CA TYR A 8 4.58 2.30 -12.46
C TYR A 8 5.75 2.15 -11.47
N ILE A 9 5.91 0.97 -10.83
CA ILE A 9 7.15 0.66 -10.10
C ILE A 9 8.33 0.65 -11.07
N ALA A 10 8.20 -0.05 -12.20
CA ALA A 10 9.25 -0.08 -13.22
C ALA A 10 9.54 1.31 -13.81
N PHE A 11 8.50 2.10 -14.05
CA PHE A 11 8.61 3.49 -14.49
C PHE A 11 9.38 4.36 -13.50
N SER A 12 9.16 4.20 -12.19
CA SER A 12 9.89 4.97 -11.17
C SER A 12 11.40 4.70 -11.17
N ILE A 13 11.85 3.59 -11.78
CA ILE A 13 13.26 3.17 -11.82
C ILE A 13 13.92 3.49 -13.16
N ALA A 14 13.20 3.30 -14.27
CA ALA A 14 13.74 3.35 -15.63
C ALA A 14 12.95 4.26 -16.59
N ASP A 15 12.10 5.14 -16.07
CA ASP A 15 11.21 6.01 -16.84
C ASP A 15 10.32 5.23 -17.83
N ARG A 16 9.92 5.86 -18.94
CA ARG A 16 9.00 5.31 -19.94
C ARG A 16 9.42 3.93 -20.47
N PRO A 17 10.71 3.64 -20.74
CA PRO A 17 11.15 2.31 -21.19
C PRO A 17 10.79 1.17 -20.22
N GLY A 18 10.67 1.45 -18.92
CA GLY A 18 10.29 0.44 -17.92
C GLY A 18 8.80 0.07 -17.93
N LEU A 19 7.93 0.86 -18.57
CA LEU A 19 6.48 0.64 -18.52
C LEU A 19 6.07 -0.69 -19.15
N ALA A 20 6.48 -0.96 -20.39
CA ALA A 20 6.14 -2.19 -21.10
C ALA A 20 6.54 -3.47 -20.34
N PRO A 21 7.82 -3.64 -19.91
CA PRO A 21 8.23 -4.84 -19.17
C PRO A 21 7.52 -4.94 -17.81
N GLY A 22 7.27 -3.82 -17.13
CA GLY A 22 6.55 -3.82 -15.86
C GLY A 22 5.08 -4.24 -16.01
N LEU A 23 4.38 -3.71 -17.02
CA LEU A 23 3.01 -4.10 -17.33
C LEU A 23 2.91 -5.59 -17.68
N ILE A 24 3.83 -6.09 -18.51
CA ILE A 24 3.87 -7.52 -18.91
C ILE A 24 4.16 -8.41 -17.70
N GLY A 25 5.17 -8.06 -16.89
CA GLY A 25 5.49 -8.80 -15.68
C GLY A 25 4.33 -8.81 -14.67
N GLY A 26 3.63 -7.68 -14.50
CA GLY A 26 2.45 -7.61 -13.65
C GLY A 26 1.23 -8.36 -14.21
N MET A 27 1.07 -8.44 -15.54
CA MET A 27 0.08 -9.32 -16.17
C MET A 27 0.37 -10.78 -15.85
N LEU A 28 1.65 -11.20 -15.95
CA LEU A 28 2.07 -12.55 -15.59
C LEU A 28 1.85 -12.84 -14.10
N ALA A 29 2.15 -11.88 -13.21
CA ALA A 29 1.86 -12.05 -11.79
C ALA A 29 0.37 -12.30 -11.52
N SER A 30 -0.51 -11.62 -12.27
CA SER A 30 -1.96 -11.84 -12.17
C SER A 30 -2.39 -13.19 -12.73
N SER A 31 -1.86 -13.63 -13.88
CA SER A 31 -2.29 -14.87 -14.54
C SER A 31 -1.72 -16.13 -13.91
N THR A 32 -0.55 -16.03 -13.27
CA THR A 32 0.13 -17.16 -12.59
C THR A 32 -0.33 -17.35 -11.14
N GLY A 33 -1.21 -16.48 -10.62
CA GLY A 33 -1.65 -16.52 -9.23
C GLY A 33 -0.64 -15.97 -8.22
N ALA A 34 0.47 -15.38 -8.67
CA ALA A 34 1.44 -14.68 -7.81
C ALA A 34 0.88 -13.36 -7.24
N GLY A 35 -0.23 -12.87 -7.80
CA GLY A 35 -1.03 -11.79 -7.23
C GLY A 35 -0.25 -10.49 -7.02
N PHE A 36 -0.59 -9.78 -5.95
CA PHE A 36 0.01 -8.50 -5.63
C PHE A 36 1.51 -8.58 -5.33
N LEU A 37 1.95 -9.59 -4.56
CA LEU A 37 3.37 -9.80 -4.26
C LEU A 37 4.18 -10.05 -5.54
N GLY A 38 3.65 -10.88 -6.44
CA GLY A 38 4.26 -11.10 -7.75
C GLY A 38 4.33 -9.81 -8.57
N GLY A 39 3.33 -8.93 -8.46
CA GLY A 39 3.33 -7.61 -9.11
C GLY A 39 4.44 -6.69 -8.63
N ILE A 40 4.70 -6.64 -7.32
CA ILE A 40 5.82 -5.87 -6.76
C ILE A 40 7.15 -6.42 -7.28
N VAL A 41 7.35 -7.73 -7.19
CA VAL A 41 8.58 -8.39 -7.67
C VAL A 41 8.78 -8.13 -9.16
N ALA A 42 7.73 -8.30 -9.96
CA ALA A 42 7.75 -8.04 -11.40
C ALA A 42 8.09 -6.58 -11.72
N GLY A 43 7.53 -5.62 -10.98
CA GLY A 43 7.82 -4.20 -11.19
C GLY A 43 9.27 -3.84 -10.93
N PHE A 44 9.86 -4.31 -9.83
CA PHE A 44 11.28 -4.08 -9.54
C PHE A 44 12.18 -4.81 -10.53
N LEU A 45 11.87 -6.08 -10.84
CA LEU A 45 12.62 -6.87 -11.82
C LEU A 45 12.63 -6.17 -13.18
N ALA A 46 11.46 -5.75 -13.67
CA ALA A 46 11.32 -5.04 -14.94
C ALA A 46 12.05 -3.70 -14.93
N GLY A 47 11.89 -2.90 -13.86
CA GLY A 47 12.52 -1.59 -13.73
C GLY A 47 14.05 -1.68 -13.74
N TYR A 48 14.63 -2.56 -12.92
CA TYR A 48 16.07 -2.73 -12.88
C TYR A 48 16.61 -3.38 -14.16
N SER A 49 15.89 -4.32 -14.77
CA SER A 49 16.29 -4.90 -16.07
C SER A 49 16.30 -3.84 -17.17
N ALA A 50 15.26 -3.01 -17.25
CA ALA A 50 15.18 -1.91 -18.20
C ALA A 50 16.30 -0.89 -17.98
N LYS A 51 16.56 -0.51 -16.71
CA LYS A 51 17.64 0.40 -16.34
C LYS A 51 19.02 -0.15 -16.70
N LEU A 52 19.28 -1.44 -16.44
CA LEU A 52 20.56 -2.06 -16.79
C LEU A 52 20.81 -2.04 -18.29
N ILE A 53 19.80 -2.32 -19.11
CA ILE A 53 19.90 -2.23 -20.57
C ILE A 53 20.12 -0.77 -20.99
N ALA A 54 19.42 0.18 -20.37
CA ALA A 54 19.59 1.60 -20.64
C ALA A 54 21.02 2.08 -20.33
N ASP A 55 21.61 1.63 -19.23
CA ASP A 55 22.92 2.09 -18.78
C ASP A 55 24.08 1.38 -19.48
N LYS A 56 23.92 0.10 -19.86
CA LYS A 56 25.03 -0.75 -20.35
C LYS A 56 25.06 -0.94 -21.87
N VAL A 57 23.95 -0.75 -22.58
CA VAL A 57 23.92 -0.95 -24.04
C VAL A 57 24.18 0.39 -24.73
N SER A 58 25.38 0.60 -25.26
CA SER A 58 25.70 1.76 -26.10
C SER A 58 25.41 1.46 -27.57
N LEU A 59 24.69 2.33 -28.27
CA LEU A 59 24.43 2.19 -29.71
C LEU A 59 25.08 3.34 -30.49
N PRO A 60 25.32 3.15 -31.80
CA PRO A 60 25.67 4.26 -32.68
C PRO A 60 24.57 5.33 -32.66
N GLN A 61 24.95 6.60 -32.89
CA GLN A 61 24.03 7.74 -32.86
C GLN A 61 22.79 7.57 -33.77
N SER A 62 22.92 6.84 -34.88
CA SER A 62 21.82 6.53 -35.79
C SER A 62 20.77 5.57 -35.22
N MET A 63 21.12 4.82 -34.17
CA MET A 63 20.28 3.77 -33.55
C MET A 63 19.86 4.07 -32.12
N GLU A 64 20.34 5.16 -31.50
CA GLU A 64 19.98 5.53 -30.12
C GLU A 64 18.46 5.66 -29.90
N ALA A 65 17.71 6.11 -30.92
CA ALA A 65 16.24 6.16 -30.82
C ALA A 65 15.57 4.78 -30.69
N LEU A 66 16.17 3.71 -31.22
CA LEU A 66 15.64 2.34 -31.12
C LEU A 66 15.74 1.77 -29.71
N LYS A 67 16.67 2.31 -28.91
CA LYS A 67 16.97 1.80 -27.57
C LYS A 67 15.76 1.89 -26.62
N PRO A 68 15.15 3.06 -26.38
CA PRO A 68 13.96 3.16 -25.53
C PRO A 68 12.67 2.67 -26.19
N ILE A 69 12.61 2.64 -27.52
CA ILE A 69 11.38 2.30 -28.26
C ILE A 69 11.22 0.79 -28.43
N LEU A 70 12.30 0.08 -28.71
CA LEU A 70 12.26 -1.33 -29.09
C LEU A 70 13.17 -2.21 -28.21
N ILE A 71 14.45 -1.85 -28.09
CA ILE A 71 15.45 -2.75 -27.49
C ILE A 71 15.15 -2.97 -26.01
N ILE A 72 14.98 -1.89 -25.24
CA ILE A 72 14.66 -1.98 -23.81
C ILE A 72 13.32 -2.68 -23.61
N PRO A 73 12.20 -2.23 -24.22
CA PRO A 73 10.92 -2.93 -24.07
C PRO A 73 10.98 -4.40 -24.44
N PHE A 74 11.66 -4.78 -25.51
CA PHE A 74 11.73 -6.18 -25.95
C PHE A 74 12.57 -7.05 -25.00
N ILE A 75 13.83 -6.67 -24.77
CA ILE A 75 14.77 -7.49 -24.00
C ILE A 75 14.37 -7.52 -22.52
N ALA A 76 13.98 -6.38 -21.95
CA ALA A 76 13.55 -6.33 -20.56
C ALA A 76 12.26 -7.13 -20.35
N SER A 77 11.31 -7.10 -21.29
CA SER A 77 10.06 -7.87 -21.18
C SER A 77 10.32 -9.36 -21.33
N LEU A 78 11.19 -9.76 -22.25
CA LEU A 78 11.58 -11.15 -22.42
C LEU A 78 12.24 -11.68 -21.14
N PHE A 79 13.23 -10.96 -20.62
CA PHE A 79 13.92 -11.35 -19.39
C PHE A 79 12.95 -11.40 -18.19
N THR A 80 12.17 -10.34 -17.98
CA THR A 80 11.17 -10.27 -16.90
C THR A 80 10.17 -11.42 -17.03
N GLY A 81 9.67 -11.67 -18.24
CA GLY A 81 8.68 -12.72 -18.49
C GLY A 81 9.23 -14.12 -18.20
N LEU A 82 10.44 -14.43 -18.68
CA LEU A 82 11.08 -15.72 -18.43
C LEU A 82 11.33 -15.95 -16.94
N VAL A 83 11.87 -14.95 -16.23
CA VAL A 83 12.11 -15.04 -14.78
C VAL A 83 10.78 -15.18 -14.02
N MET A 84 9.75 -14.45 -14.42
CA MET A 84 8.42 -14.56 -13.80
C MET A 84 7.81 -15.95 -14.00
N ILE A 85 7.93 -16.54 -15.19
CA ILE A 85 7.36 -17.86 -15.49
C ILE A 85 8.13 -18.98 -14.79
N TYR A 86 9.46 -18.98 -14.90
CA TYR A 86 10.26 -20.13 -14.49
C TYR A 86 10.78 -20.08 -13.06
N ILE A 87 10.91 -18.89 -12.47
CA ILE A 87 11.58 -18.72 -11.16
C ILE A 87 10.61 -18.16 -10.13
N VAL A 88 9.90 -17.08 -10.44
CA VAL A 88 9.15 -16.31 -9.42
C VAL A 88 7.71 -16.79 -9.26
N GLY A 89 7.03 -17.12 -10.37
CA GLY A 89 5.58 -17.34 -10.39
C GLY A 89 5.12 -18.45 -9.44
N GLY A 90 5.74 -19.62 -9.53
CA GLY A 90 5.41 -20.77 -8.67
C GLY A 90 5.58 -20.47 -7.17
N PRO A 91 6.79 -20.11 -6.71
CA PRO A 91 7.02 -19.82 -5.29
C PRO A 91 6.15 -18.70 -4.73
N VAL A 92 6.00 -17.59 -5.47
CA VAL A 92 5.22 -16.43 -4.98
C VAL A 92 3.73 -16.73 -4.99
N SER A 93 3.23 -17.49 -5.96
CA SER A 93 1.85 -17.97 -5.95
C SER A 93 1.57 -18.87 -4.75
N GLY A 94 2.50 -19.77 -4.41
CA GLY A 94 2.39 -20.60 -3.21
C GLY A 94 2.33 -19.78 -1.92
N ILE A 95 3.15 -18.71 -1.81
CA ILE A 95 3.11 -17.78 -0.68
C ILE A 95 1.77 -17.04 -0.63
N MET A 96 1.27 -16.53 -1.76
CA MET A 96 -0.02 -15.84 -1.82
C MET A 96 -1.18 -16.75 -1.44
N ALA A 97 -1.18 -17.99 -1.92
CA ALA A 97 -2.17 -18.99 -1.56
C ALA A 97 -2.12 -19.29 -0.05
N GLY A 98 -0.95 -19.59 0.48
CA GLY A 98 -0.77 -19.84 1.92
C GLY A 98 -1.18 -18.67 2.81
N LEU A 99 -0.89 -17.42 2.39
CA LEU A 99 -1.34 -16.22 3.08
C LEU A 99 -2.87 -16.11 3.05
N THR A 100 -3.48 -16.33 1.89
CA THR A 100 -4.94 -16.27 1.72
C THR A 100 -5.63 -17.35 2.56
N ASP A 101 -5.11 -18.57 2.54
CA ASP A 101 -5.60 -19.69 3.34
C ASP A 101 -5.44 -19.43 4.84
N PHE A 102 -4.31 -18.87 5.27
CA PHE A 102 -4.09 -18.49 6.66
C PHE A 102 -5.11 -17.44 7.14
N LEU A 103 -5.38 -16.43 6.31
CA LEU A 103 -6.34 -15.37 6.63
C LEU A 103 -7.78 -15.90 6.66
N ASN A 104 -8.15 -16.75 5.70
CA ASN A 104 -9.50 -17.31 5.60
C ASN A 104 -9.81 -18.29 6.75
N ASN A 105 -8.83 -19.09 7.16
CA ASN A 105 -8.97 -20.09 8.24
C ASN A 105 -8.64 -19.55 9.63
N MET A 106 -8.41 -18.24 9.75
CA MET A 106 -8.05 -17.61 11.01
C MET A 106 -9.17 -17.80 12.06
N GLY A 107 -8.89 -18.03 13.34
CA GLY A 107 -9.96 -17.98 14.37
C GLY A 107 -10.49 -16.54 14.57
N SER A 108 -11.69 -16.35 15.13
CA SER A 108 -12.24 -15.00 15.39
C SER A 108 -11.31 -14.16 16.28
N ALA A 109 -10.67 -14.76 17.29
CA ALA A 109 -9.68 -14.08 18.13
C ALA A 109 -8.46 -13.57 17.35
N ASN A 110 -7.91 -14.39 16.44
CA ASN A 110 -6.76 -14.00 15.62
C ASN A 110 -7.12 -12.91 14.61
N ALA A 111 -8.34 -12.93 14.07
CA ALA A 111 -8.84 -11.89 13.17
C ALA A 111 -8.95 -10.54 13.89
N VAL A 112 -9.43 -10.54 15.13
CA VAL A 112 -9.46 -9.35 15.99
C VAL A 112 -8.05 -8.83 16.25
N LEU A 113 -7.09 -9.71 16.57
CA LEU A 113 -5.69 -9.30 16.77
C LEU A 113 -5.06 -8.70 15.51
N LEU A 114 -5.37 -9.26 14.33
CA LEU A 114 -4.95 -8.67 13.05
C LEU A 114 -5.55 -7.27 12.88
N GLY A 115 -6.83 -7.09 13.22
CA GLY A 115 -7.49 -5.78 13.21
C GLY A 115 -6.83 -4.77 14.13
N VAL A 116 -6.49 -5.18 15.36
CA VAL A 116 -5.73 -4.36 16.32
C VAL A 116 -4.41 -3.89 15.71
N LEU A 117 -3.64 -4.82 15.13
CA LEU A 117 -2.34 -4.53 14.54
C LEU A 117 -2.48 -3.54 13.37
N LEU A 118 -3.33 -3.84 12.40
CA LEU A 118 -3.54 -3.00 11.22
C LEU A 118 -4.07 -1.62 11.60
N GLY A 119 -5.00 -1.56 12.56
CA GLY A 119 -5.55 -0.30 13.04
C GLY A 119 -4.53 0.57 13.77
N ALA A 120 -3.67 -0.03 14.60
CA ALA A 120 -2.57 0.67 15.24
C ALA A 120 -1.55 1.18 14.22
N MET A 121 -1.18 0.37 13.23
CA MET A 121 -0.26 0.76 12.16
C MET A 121 -0.77 1.95 11.35
N MET A 122 -2.07 1.98 11.02
CA MET A 122 -2.68 3.11 10.32
C MET A 122 -2.59 4.43 11.09
N CYS A 123 -2.55 4.38 12.41
CA CYS A 123 -2.55 5.58 13.25
C CYS A 123 -1.16 5.97 13.78
N PHE A 124 -0.12 5.16 13.53
CA PHE A 124 1.21 5.32 14.14
C PHE A 124 1.91 6.61 13.69
N ASP A 125 1.93 6.88 12.39
CA ASP A 125 2.69 7.98 11.78
C ASP A 125 1.84 8.89 10.89
N LEU A 126 0.51 8.85 11.05
CA LEU A 126 -0.45 9.79 10.46
C LEU A 126 -0.30 9.99 8.94
N GLY A 127 -0.05 8.91 8.20
CA GLY A 127 0.17 8.92 6.74
C GLY A 127 1.62 8.62 6.33
N GLY A 128 2.49 8.30 7.29
CA GLY A 128 3.88 7.91 7.06
C GLY A 128 4.06 6.47 6.54
N PRO A 129 5.30 5.97 6.57
CA PRO A 129 5.65 4.65 6.04
C PRO A 129 4.91 3.47 6.67
N VAL A 130 4.64 3.49 7.98
CA VAL A 130 3.96 2.39 8.69
C VAL A 130 2.48 2.34 8.29
N ASN A 131 1.82 3.48 8.23
CA ASN A 131 0.46 3.60 7.69
C ASN A 131 0.40 3.08 6.25
N LYS A 132 1.29 3.55 5.37
CA LYS A 132 1.32 3.13 3.96
C LYS A 132 1.63 1.64 3.79
N ALA A 133 2.44 1.05 4.66
CA ALA A 133 2.69 -0.38 4.68
C ALA A 133 1.43 -1.17 5.00
N ALA A 134 0.67 -0.78 6.04
CA ALA A 134 -0.62 -1.40 6.37
C ALA A 134 -1.61 -1.25 5.21
N TYR A 135 -1.74 -0.05 4.62
CA TYR A 135 -2.62 0.19 3.48
C TYR A 135 -2.25 -0.68 2.28
N THR A 136 -0.96 -0.78 1.96
CA THR A 136 -0.45 -1.59 0.85
C THR A 136 -0.74 -3.08 1.07
N PHE A 137 -0.63 -3.56 2.31
CA PHE A 137 -1.05 -4.92 2.68
C PHE A 137 -2.55 -5.15 2.38
N GLY A 138 -3.42 -4.23 2.80
CA GLY A 138 -4.86 -4.31 2.52
C GLY A 138 -5.17 -4.32 1.02
N VAL A 139 -4.58 -3.40 0.25
CA VAL A 139 -4.73 -3.34 -1.21
C VAL A 139 -4.26 -4.64 -1.87
N GLY A 140 -3.18 -5.23 -1.39
CA GLY A 140 -2.67 -6.47 -1.93
C GLY A 140 -3.63 -7.64 -1.78
N LEU A 141 -4.35 -7.68 -0.66
CA LEU A 141 -5.35 -8.71 -0.38
C LEU A 141 -6.65 -8.55 -1.18
N LEU A 142 -6.96 -7.34 -1.67
CA LEU A 142 -8.11 -7.11 -2.56
C LEU A 142 -8.00 -7.93 -3.85
N ALA A 143 -6.78 -8.11 -4.38
CA ALA A 143 -6.56 -8.93 -5.57
C ALA A 143 -6.88 -10.42 -5.33
N SER A 144 -6.79 -10.88 -4.08
CA SER A 144 -7.16 -12.23 -3.63
C SER A 144 -8.57 -12.29 -3.03
N GLN A 145 -9.41 -11.28 -3.27
CA GLN A 145 -10.79 -11.20 -2.76
C GLN A 145 -10.91 -11.30 -1.23
N THR A 146 -9.85 -10.94 -0.51
CA THR A 146 -9.82 -10.94 0.96
C THR A 146 -10.04 -9.50 1.45
N TYR A 147 -11.31 -9.16 1.71
CA TYR A 147 -11.73 -7.76 1.94
C TYR A 147 -11.67 -7.29 3.39
N ALA A 148 -11.79 -8.20 4.37
CA ALA A 148 -11.92 -7.82 5.78
C ALA A 148 -10.72 -6.98 6.31
N PRO A 149 -9.45 -7.31 5.99
CA PRO A 149 -8.32 -6.47 6.41
C PRO A 149 -8.38 -5.05 5.83
N MET A 150 -8.84 -4.88 4.59
CA MET A 150 -9.01 -3.56 3.98
C MET A 150 -10.11 -2.76 4.67
N ALA A 151 -11.21 -3.40 5.07
CA ALA A 151 -12.27 -2.73 5.84
C ALA A 151 -11.74 -2.18 7.18
N ALA A 152 -10.92 -2.97 7.88
CA ALA A 152 -10.29 -2.53 9.13
C ALA A 152 -9.32 -1.36 8.92
N ILE A 153 -8.50 -1.41 7.87
CA ILE A 153 -7.59 -0.33 7.47
C ILE A 153 -8.36 0.96 7.15
N MET A 154 -9.45 0.85 6.39
CA MET A 154 -10.31 1.99 6.03
C MET A 154 -10.95 2.62 7.25
N ALA A 155 -11.54 1.83 8.12
CA ALA A 155 -12.17 2.35 9.33
C ALA A 155 -11.14 3.00 10.26
N ALA A 156 -9.99 2.35 10.47
CA ALA A 156 -8.95 2.85 11.37
C ALA A 156 -8.23 4.10 10.83
N GLY A 157 -7.99 4.21 9.52
CA GLY A 157 -7.28 5.35 8.94
C GLY A 157 -8.05 6.68 9.06
N MET A 158 -9.38 6.65 9.25
CA MET A 158 -10.18 7.85 9.52
C MET A 158 -10.04 8.34 10.98
N VAL A 159 -9.63 7.45 11.90
CA VAL A 159 -9.66 7.70 13.35
C VAL A 159 -8.83 8.92 13.78
N PRO A 160 -7.58 9.13 13.30
CA PRO A 160 -6.78 10.23 13.82
C PRO A 160 -7.44 11.59 13.58
N ALA A 161 -7.84 11.88 12.34
CA ALA A 161 -8.39 13.18 11.98
C ALA A 161 -9.83 13.36 12.49
N LEU A 162 -10.68 12.32 12.44
CA LEU A 162 -12.02 12.37 13.06
C LEU A 162 -11.93 12.55 14.58
N GLY A 163 -11.05 11.80 15.23
CA GLY A 163 -10.84 11.84 16.68
C GLY A 163 -10.38 13.21 17.14
N MET A 164 -9.39 13.80 16.46
CA MET A 164 -8.93 15.16 16.79
C MET A 164 -10.02 16.20 16.52
N GLY A 165 -10.70 16.14 15.38
CA GLY A 165 -11.82 17.03 15.07
C GLY A 165 -12.91 16.99 16.14
N LEU A 166 -13.38 15.78 16.50
CA LEU A 166 -14.38 15.60 17.56
C LEU A 166 -13.88 16.04 18.93
N ALA A 167 -12.62 15.79 19.27
CA ALA A 167 -12.04 16.22 20.55
C ALA A 167 -12.11 17.76 20.69
N THR A 168 -11.86 18.51 19.62
CA THR A 168 -11.97 19.98 19.65
C THR A 168 -13.40 20.48 19.85
N PHE A 169 -14.42 19.73 19.40
CA PHE A 169 -15.82 20.09 19.59
C PHE A 169 -16.32 19.74 21.00
N LEU A 170 -15.96 18.56 21.49
CA LEU A 170 -16.44 18.04 22.78
C LEU A 170 -15.69 18.62 23.98
N ALA A 171 -14.40 18.89 23.83
CA ALA A 171 -13.53 19.37 24.90
C ALA A 171 -12.87 20.70 24.52
N LYS A 172 -13.62 21.62 23.90
CA LYS A 172 -13.14 22.91 23.37
C LYS A 172 -12.21 23.65 24.33
N ASP A 173 -12.50 23.63 25.63
CA ASP A 173 -11.75 24.39 26.65
C ASP A 173 -10.32 23.86 26.87
N LYS A 174 -10.00 22.65 26.38
CA LYS A 174 -8.66 22.07 26.42
C LYS A 174 -7.79 22.43 25.20
N PHE A 175 -8.35 23.09 24.19
CA PHE A 175 -7.68 23.44 22.93
C PHE A 175 -7.56 24.95 22.78
N GLU A 176 -6.44 25.41 22.21
CA GLU A 176 -6.25 26.80 21.83
C GLU A 176 -7.13 27.20 20.63
N ALA A 177 -7.31 28.50 20.42
CA ALA A 177 -8.12 29.01 19.31
C ALA A 177 -7.69 28.47 17.94
N GLY A 178 -6.37 28.39 17.68
CA GLY A 178 -5.84 27.82 16.44
C GLY A 178 -6.15 26.32 16.28
N GLU A 179 -6.09 25.55 17.37
CA GLU A 179 -6.42 24.12 17.36
C GLU A 179 -7.90 23.87 17.12
N ARG A 180 -8.78 24.73 17.65
CA ARG A 180 -10.23 24.65 17.40
C ARG A 180 -10.59 24.89 15.95
N GLU A 181 -9.92 25.83 15.28
CA GLU A 181 -10.11 26.05 13.84
C GLU A 181 -9.52 24.90 13.01
N ALA A 182 -8.33 24.41 13.38
CA ALA A 182 -7.75 23.22 12.76
C ALA A 182 -8.65 21.98 12.94
N GLY A 183 -9.35 21.86 14.06
CA GLY A 183 -10.25 20.75 14.37
C GLY A 183 -11.44 20.65 13.43
N LYS A 184 -12.00 21.79 13.00
CA LYS A 184 -13.06 21.81 11.98
C LYS A 184 -12.58 21.22 10.65
N ALA A 185 -11.39 21.62 10.21
CA ALA A 185 -10.79 21.08 8.99
C ALA A 185 -10.43 19.59 9.16
N SER A 186 -9.83 19.23 10.30
CA SER A 186 -9.45 17.85 10.64
C SER A 186 -10.65 16.89 10.60
N PHE A 187 -11.80 17.32 11.12
CA PHE A 187 -13.02 16.51 11.06
C PHE A 187 -13.44 16.19 9.62
N VAL A 188 -13.43 17.19 8.72
CA VAL A 188 -13.76 16.99 7.31
C VAL A 188 -12.72 16.09 6.62
N LEU A 189 -11.43 16.32 6.87
CA LEU A 189 -10.35 15.48 6.35
C LEU A 189 -10.48 14.02 6.80
N GLY A 190 -10.86 13.79 8.06
CA GLY A 190 -11.12 12.45 8.58
C GLY A 190 -12.26 11.74 7.84
N MET A 191 -13.34 12.45 7.51
CA MET A 191 -14.42 11.90 6.68
C MET A 191 -13.97 11.53 5.26
N CYS A 192 -12.92 12.17 4.76
CA CYS A 192 -12.31 11.89 3.45
C CYS A 192 -11.16 10.89 3.50
N PHE A 193 -10.96 10.18 4.63
CA PHE A 193 -9.83 9.24 4.81
C PHE A 193 -8.45 9.93 4.72
N ILE A 194 -8.34 11.18 5.19
CA ILE A 194 -7.08 11.93 5.24
C ILE A 194 -6.63 12.03 6.71
N SER A 195 -5.73 11.13 7.12
CA SER A 195 -5.23 11.04 8.50
C SER A 195 -4.33 12.21 8.90
N GLU A 196 -3.77 12.91 7.92
CA GLU A 196 -2.84 14.03 8.04
C GLU A 196 -3.49 15.24 8.74
N GLY A 197 -4.83 15.31 8.76
CA GLY A 197 -5.57 16.32 9.53
C GLY A 197 -5.24 16.30 11.03
N ALA A 198 -4.65 15.23 11.55
CA ALA A 198 -4.20 15.12 12.94
C ALA A 198 -2.76 15.64 13.18
N ILE A 199 -1.97 15.88 12.13
CA ILE A 199 -0.56 16.30 12.25
C ILE A 199 -0.37 17.57 13.08
N PRO A 200 -1.18 18.64 12.93
CA PRO A 200 -1.00 19.85 13.74
C PRO A 200 -1.13 19.60 15.25
N PHE A 201 -1.99 18.65 15.64
CA PHE A 201 -2.20 18.27 17.03
C PHE A 201 -1.07 17.38 17.54
N ALA A 202 -0.64 16.40 16.74
CA ALA A 202 0.47 15.52 17.07
C ALA A 202 1.81 16.28 17.13
N ALA A 203 2.00 17.32 16.33
CA ALA A 203 3.19 18.18 16.41
C ALA A 203 3.26 18.94 17.74
N LYS A 204 2.11 19.26 18.34
CA LYS A 204 2.03 19.99 19.61
C LYS A 204 2.10 19.08 20.83
N ASP A 205 1.41 17.94 20.82
CA ASP A 205 1.40 16.95 21.91
C ASP A 205 1.50 15.50 21.37
N PRO A 206 2.68 15.08 20.88
CA PRO A 206 2.84 13.78 20.23
C PRO A 206 2.62 12.62 21.21
N VAL A 207 3.01 12.80 22.47
CA VAL A 207 2.95 11.77 23.52
C VAL A 207 1.51 11.41 23.87
N ARG A 208 0.57 12.34 23.74
CA ARG A 208 -0.86 12.03 23.97
C ARG A 208 -1.58 11.70 22.69
N VAL A 209 -1.37 12.46 21.62
CA VAL A 209 -2.13 12.32 20.38
C VAL A 209 -1.84 10.98 19.72
N ILE A 210 -0.58 10.64 19.46
CA ILE A 210 -0.25 9.42 18.71
C ILE A 210 -0.72 8.16 19.44
N PRO A 211 -0.41 7.94 20.74
CA PRO A 211 -0.91 6.76 21.45
C PRO A 211 -2.44 6.72 21.54
N SER A 212 -3.11 7.86 21.72
CA SER A 212 -4.58 7.89 21.72
C SER A 212 -5.17 7.50 20.37
N CYS A 213 -4.58 7.98 19.27
CA CYS A 213 -4.97 7.62 17.91
C CYS A 213 -4.69 6.14 17.64
N MET A 214 -3.54 5.60 18.07
CA MET A 214 -3.21 4.18 17.94
C MET A 214 -4.18 3.28 18.71
N LEU A 215 -4.54 3.64 19.94
CA LEU A 215 -5.53 2.89 20.73
C LEU A 215 -6.92 2.96 20.10
N GLY A 216 -7.32 4.14 19.61
CA GLY A 216 -8.58 4.30 18.87
C GLY A 216 -8.59 3.48 17.58
N GLY A 217 -7.53 3.55 16.78
CA GLY A 217 -7.35 2.78 15.56
C GLY A 217 -7.34 1.28 15.81
N ALA A 218 -6.64 0.83 16.84
CA ALA A 218 -6.63 -0.56 17.28
C ALA A 218 -8.02 -1.06 17.66
N LEU A 219 -8.78 -0.27 18.43
CA LEU A 219 -10.16 -0.60 18.80
C LEU A 219 -11.07 -0.64 17.57
N THR A 220 -10.95 0.34 16.67
CA THR A 220 -11.73 0.38 15.43
C THR A 220 -11.40 -0.80 14.51
N GLY A 221 -10.13 -1.15 14.37
CA GLY A 221 -9.69 -2.31 13.60
C GLY A 221 -10.17 -3.63 14.21
N ALA A 222 -10.11 -3.76 15.53
CA ALA A 222 -10.64 -4.91 16.28
C ALA A 222 -12.15 -5.10 16.02
N LEU A 223 -12.94 -4.03 16.19
CA LEU A 223 -14.38 -4.04 15.96
C LEU A 223 -14.71 -4.31 14.49
N SER A 224 -13.96 -3.74 13.55
CA SER A 224 -14.15 -4.01 12.12
C SER A 224 -13.93 -5.48 11.81
N MET A 225 -12.83 -6.08 12.26
CA MET A 225 -12.56 -7.52 12.02
C MET A 225 -13.54 -8.44 12.77
N LEU A 226 -14.11 -8.00 13.89
CA LEU A 226 -15.13 -8.74 14.62
C LEU A 226 -16.49 -8.74 13.90
N LEU A 227 -16.88 -7.60 13.32
CA LEU A 227 -18.20 -7.38 12.75
C LEU A 227 -18.28 -7.70 11.25
N VAL A 228 -17.24 -7.39 10.47
CA VAL A 228 -17.22 -7.52 9.00
C VAL A 228 -17.02 -8.97 8.55
N ARG A 229 -16.59 -9.85 9.46
CA ARG A 229 -16.30 -11.25 9.14
C ARG A 229 -17.53 -12.16 9.11
N ASN A 230 -18.60 -11.79 9.80
CA ASN A 230 -19.87 -12.52 9.81
C ASN A 230 -20.75 -12.11 8.64
#